data_AF-A0A397F215-F1
#
_entry.id   AF-A0A397F215-F1
#
_cell.length_a   1.000
_cell.length_b   1.000
_cell.length_c   1.000
_cell.angle_alpha   90.00
_cell.angle_beta   90.00
_cell.angle_gamma   90.00
#
_symmetry.space_group_name_H-M   'P 1'
#
loop_
_entity.id
_entity.type
_entity.pdbx_description
1 polymer ?
#
loop_
_entity_poly.entity_id
_entity_poly.type
_entity_poly.pdbx_seq_one_letter_code
_entity_poly.pdbx_strand_id
1 'polypeptide(L)'
;MFDHAYFVDSIKQLMDELDLLGKTGAVIVMDNASYHKGLPLSTPKGTWKKQDLLEACQRIGVEATADEYRTVIWAKLQAYIKENVVPEVVTLARSRGYEVVYTPPYHSDLQPIGLT
;
A
#
# COMPACT_ATOMS: atom_id res chain seq x y z
N MET A 1 15.14 -13.77 0.60
CA MET A 1 14.16 -13.73 -0.51
C MET A 1 13.72 -12.29 -0.62
N PHE A 2 13.65 -11.72 -1.83
CA PHE A 2 13.24 -10.32 -2.01
C PHE A 2 11.71 -10.27 -1.95
N ASP A 3 11.17 -9.96 -0.77
CA ASP A 3 9.72 -9.91 -0.50
C ASP A 3 9.29 -8.53 0.02
N HIS A 4 7.99 -8.37 0.29
CA HIS A 4 7.44 -7.10 0.73
C HIS A 4 8.02 -6.62 2.07
N ALA A 5 8.25 -7.53 3.02
CA ALA A 5 8.77 -7.17 4.34
C ALA A 5 10.21 -6.66 4.23
N TYR A 6 11.03 -7.38 3.47
CA TYR A 6 12.39 -6.95 3.13
C TYR A 6 12.40 -5.56 2.47
N PHE A 7 11.49 -5.33 1.52
CA PHE A 7 11.39 -4.05 0.83
C PHE A 7 10.99 -2.90 1.76
N VAL A 8 10.01 -3.13 2.65
CA VAL A 8 9.60 -2.14 3.66
C VAL A 8 10.78 -1.74 4.55
N ASP A 9 11.60 -2.69 4.98
CA ASP A 9 12.78 -2.40 5.80
C ASP A 9 13.86 -1.65 5.01
N SER A 10 14.02 -1.94 3.73
CA SER A 10 14.92 -1.19 2.84
C SER A 10 14.48 0.27 2.67
N ILE A 11 13.17 0.52 2.54
CA ILE A 11 12.62 1.88 2.46
C ILE A 11 12.82 2.64 3.78
N LYS A 12 12.67 1.98 4.94
CA LYS A 12 13.00 2.61 6.25
C LYS A 12 14.45 3.07 6.31
N GLN A 13 15.37 2.19 5.93
CA GLN A 13 16.81 2.50 5.92
C GLN A 13 17.13 3.68 4.99
N LEU A 14 16.55 3.71 3.79
CA LEU A 14 16.68 4.86 2.88
C LEU A 14 16.24 6.17 3.55
N MET A 15 15.09 6.18 4.22
CA MET A 15 14.60 7.38 4.90
C MET A 15 15.46 7.76 6.11
N ASP A 16 15.96 6.78 6.87
CA ASP A 16 16.90 7.04 7.96
C ASP A 16 18.17 7.73 7.44
N GLU A 17 18.69 7.30 6.30
CA GLU A 17 19.84 7.95 5.66
C GLU A 17 19.51 9.36 5.15
N LEU A 18 18.35 9.57 4.52
CA LEU A 18 17.90 10.89 4.09
C LEU A 18 17.76 11.86 5.27
N ASP A 19 17.19 11.40 6.38
CA ASP A 19 17.04 12.14 7.63
C ASP A 19 18.41 12.52 8.20
N LEU A 20 19.36 11.57 8.25
CA LEU A 20 20.73 11.80 8.69
C LEU A 20 21.48 12.82 7.81
N LEU A 21 21.21 12.82 6.50
CA LEU A 21 21.77 13.77 5.54
C LEU A 21 21.06 15.14 5.55
N GLY A 22 20.03 15.31 6.39
CA GLY A 22 19.23 16.53 6.46
C GLY A 22 18.42 16.81 5.19
N LYS A 23 18.11 15.77 4.40
CA LYS A 23 17.31 15.89 3.18
C LYS A 23 15.83 15.90 3.57
N THR A 24 15.13 16.97 3.20
CA THR A 24 13.71 17.13 3.46
C THR A 24 12.96 17.34 2.14
N GLY A 25 11.69 16.93 2.08
CA GLY A 25 10.84 17.10 0.89
C GLY A 25 11.27 16.26 -0.32
N ALA A 26 12.03 15.19 -0.12
CA ALA A 26 12.40 14.30 -1.21
C ALA A 26 11.20 13.49 -1.73
N VAL A 27 11.20 13.22 -3.03
CA VAL A 27 10.22 12.35 -3.69
C VAL A 27 10.89 11.03 -4.03
N ILE A 28 10.32 9.93 -3.51
CA ILE A 28 10.77 8.57 -3.75
C ILE A 28 10.00 8.03 -4.95
N VAL A 29 10.71 7.83 -6.06
CA VAL A 29 10.15 7.31 -7.31
C VAL A 29 10.31 5.79 -7.35
N MET A 30 9.21 5.05 -7.50
CA MET A 30 9.20 3.59 -7.55
C MET A 30 8.56 3.05 -8.83
N ASP A 31 8.92 1.83 -9.19
CA ASP A 31 8.23 1.09 -10.24
C ASP A 31 7.00 0.32 -9.74
N ASN A 32 6.35 -0.41 -10.63
CA ASN A 32 5.12 -1.14 -10.35
C ASN A 32 5.33 -2.57 -9.85
N ALA A 33 6.52 -2.94 -9.38
CA ALA A 33 6.75 -4.27 -8.83
C ALA A 33 5.72 -4.58 -7.72
N SER A 34 5.21 -5.82 -7.70
CA SER A 34 4.10 -6.19 -6.83
C SER A 34 4.41 -5.99 -5.34
N TYR A 35 5.66 -6.22 -4.95
CA TYR A 35 6.14 -6.01 -3.58
C TYR A 35 6.29 -4.52 -3.19
N HIS A 36 6.28 -3.57 -4.14
CA HIS A 36 6.19 -2.13 -3.82
C HIS A 36 4.77 -1.68 -3.46
N LYS A 37 3.77 -2.49 -3.80
CA LYS A 37 2.34 -2.16 -3.64
C LYS A 37 1.65 -3.00 -2.56
N GLY A 38 2.42 -3.63 -1.68
CA GLY A 38 1.86 -4.37 -0.55
C GLY A 38 1.01 -3.45 0.33
N LEU A 39 -0.22 -3.87 0.57
CA LEU A 39 -1.16 -3.17 1.43
C LEU A 39 -0.89 -3.54 2.90
N PRO A 40 -1.26 -2.67 3.86
CA PRO A 40 -1.11 -2.97 5.29
C PRO A 40 -1.72 -4.33 5.66
N LEU A 41 -1.11 -5.05 6.60
CA LEU A 41 -1.58 -6.38 7.04
C LEU A 41 -3.03 -6.40 7.55
N SER A 42 -3.51 -5.27 8.07
CA SER A 42 -4.89 -5.07 8.54
C SER A 42 -5.93 -4.96 7.41
N THR A 43 -5.48 -4.88 6.16
CA THR A 43 -6.36 -4.77 4.98
C THR A 43 -7.17 -6.06 4.81
N PRO A 44 -8.51 -5.97 4.72
CA PRO A 44 -9.37 -7.13 4.52
C PRO A 44 -9.01 -7.89 3.24
N LYS A 45 -9.08 -9.23 3.30
CA LYS A 45 -8.77 -10.11 2.16
C LYS A 45 -10.00 -10.90 1.74
N GLY A 46 -10.13 -11.16 0.44
CA GLY A 46 -11.25 -11.93 -0.10
C GLY A 46 -11.30 -13.39 0.34
N THR A 47 -10.24 -13.89 0.96
CA THR A 47 -10.17 -15.23 1.58
C THR A 47 -10.75 -15.28 2.99
N TRP A 48 -11.05 -14.13 3.62
CA TRP A 48 -11.62 -14.09 4.96
C TRP A 48 -13.05 -14.63 5.00
N LYS A 49 -13.44 -15.21 6.15
CA LYS A 49 -14.81 -15.67 6.39
C LYS A 49 -15.76 -14.48 6.50
N LYS A 50 -17.05 -14.72 6.27
CA LYS A 50 -18.10 -13.67 6.25
C LYS A 50 -18.11 -12.82 7.52
N GLN A 51 -17.93 -13.44 8.68
CA GLN A 51 -17.88 -12.73 9.97
C GLN A 51 -16.73 -11.72 10.01
N ASP A 52 -15.51 -12.11 9.64
CA ASP A 52 -14.35 -11.22 9.66
C ASP A 52 -14.50 -10.06 8.66
N LEU A 53 -15.18 -10.30 7.53
CA LEU A 53 -15.50 -9.24 6.57
C LEU A 53 -16.53 -8.25 7.14
N LEU A 54 -17.53 -8.71 7.90
CA LEU A 54 -18.49 -7.83 8.58
C LEU A 54 -17.81 -7.01 9.68
N GLU A 55 -16.93 -7.62 10.47
CA GLU A 55 -16.13 -6.90 11.49
C GLU A 55 -15.21 -5.86 10.83
N ALA A 56 -14.62 -6.19 9.68
CA ALA A 56 -13.86 -5.22 8.89
C ALA A 56 -14.73 -4.07 8.38
N CYS A 57 -15.94 -4.36 7.88
CA CYS A 57 -16.90 -3.34 7.46
C CYS A 57 -17.23 -2.37 8.61
N GLN A 58 -17.50 -2.89 9.80
CA GLN A 58 -17.75 -2.09 11.00
C GLN A 58 -16.56 -1.21 11.39
N ARG A 59 -15.35 -1.77 11.39
CA ARG A 59 -14.12 -1.03 11.72
C ARG A 59 -13.85 0.12 10.74
N ILE A 60 -14.19 -0.07 9.47
CA ILE A 60 -13.86 0.85 8.37
C ILE A 60 -15.02 1.83 8.08
N GLY A 61 -16.23 1.54 8.57
CA GLY A 61 -17.43 2.34 8.31
C GLY A 61 -18.11 2.02 6.97
N VAL A 62 -17.90 0.82 6.42
CA VAL A 62 -18.61 0.34 5.23
C VAL A 62 -19.93 -0.31 5.65
N GLU A 63 -21.04 0.11 5.05
CA GLU A 63 -22.35 -0.47 5.36
C GLU A 63 -22.48 -1.90 4.79
N ALA A 64 -22.59 -2.88 5.69
CA ALA A 64 -22.83 -4.27 5.33
C ALA A 64 -23.72 -4.96 6.38
N THR A 65 -24.62 -5.83 5.94
CA THR A 65 -25.52 -6.58 6.83
C THR A 65 -25.25 -8.08 6.83
N ALA A 66 -25.67 -8.75 7.90
CA ALA A 66 -25.54 -10.20 8.02
C ALA A 66 -26.38 -10.98 7.00
N ASP A 67 -27.38 -10.35 6.36
CA ASP A 67 -28.23 -10.97 5.35
C ASP A 67 -27.56 -11.01 3.96
N GLU A 68 -26.57 -10.15 3.72
CA GLU A 68 -25.87 -10.09 2.44
C GLU A 68 -24.97 -11.32 2.21
N TYR A 69 -24.82 -11.73 0.95
CA TYR A 69 -23.85 -12.77 0.61
C TYR A 69 -22.42 -12.29 0.88
N ARG A 70 -21.53 -13.22 1.26
CA ARG A 70 -20.10 -12.95 1.51
C ARG A 70 -19.44 -12.23 0.33
N THR A 71 -19.82 -12.58 -0.90
CA THR A 71 -19.31 -11.98 -2.14
C THR A 71 -19.72 -10.51 -2.29
N VAL A 72 -20.94 -10.15 -1.88
CA VAL A 72 -21.44 -8.77 -1.91
C VAL A 72 -20.68 -7.92 -0.88
N ILE A 73 -20.52 -8.44 0.35
CA ILE A 73 -19.75 -7.77 1.41
C ILE A 73 -18.30 -7.55 0.96
N TRP A 74 -17.68 -8.57 0.35
CA TRP A 74 -16.32 -8.45 -0.19
C TRP A 74 -16.24 -7.40 -1.30
N ALA A 75 -17.20 -7.35 -2.23
CA ALA A 75 -17.20 -6.36 -3.31
C ALA A 75 -17.25 -4.91 -2.77
N LYS A 76 -18.03 -4.65 -1.73
CA LYS A 76 -18.06 -3.34 -1.05
C LYS A 76 -16.71 -2.99 -0.43
N LEU A 77 -16.08 -3.94 0.26
CA LEU A 77 -14.73 -3.75 0.82
C LEU A 77 -13.68 -3.56 -0.28
N GLN A 78 -13.76 -4.27 -1.41
CA GLN A 78 -12.84 -4.08 -2.53
C GLN A 78 -12.92 -2.66 -3.11
N ALA A 79 -14.13 -2.12 -3.27
CA ALA A 79 -14.32 -0.74 -3.72
C ALA A 79 -13.69 0.24 -2.73
N TYR A 80 -13.96 0.09 -1.43
CA TYR A 80 -13.34 0.90 -0.39
C TYR A 80 -11.81 0.81 -0.42
N ILE A 81 -11.24 -0.39 -0.48
CA ILE A 81 -9.79 -0.63 -0.48
C ILE A 81 -9.14 0.07 -1.66
N LYS A 82 -9.73 -0.05 -2.87
CA LYS A 82 -9.21 0.57 -4.09
C LYS A 82 -9.13 2.10 -3.98
N GLU A 83 -10.08 2.72 -3.30
CA GLU A 83 -10.21 4.18 -3.21
C GLU A 83 -9.45 4.78 -2.01
N ASN A 84 -9.34 4.04 -0.91
CA ASN A 84 -8.93 4.61 0.39
C ASN A 84 -7.66 4.00 0.97
N VAL A 85 -7.23 2.82 0.51
CA VAL A 85 -6.06 2.14 1.07
C VAL A 85 -4.88 2.29 0.14
N VAL A 86 -3.84 2.96 0.63
CA VAL A 86 -2.56 3.08 -0.07
C VAL A 86 -1.58 1.99 0.39
N PRO A 87 -0.56 1.66 -0.43
CA PRO A 87 0.50 0.75 -0.01
C PRO A 87 1.17 1.16 1.30
N GLU A 88 1.63 0.18 2.09
CA GLU A 88 2.23 0.41 3.42
C GLU A 88 3.42 1.38 3.37
N VAL A 89 4.29 1.20 2.36
CA VAL A 89 5.45 2.06 2.12
C VAL A 89 5.08 3.52 1.82
N VAL A 90 3.92 3.77 1.22
CA VAL A 90 3.44 5.13 0.95
C VAL A 90 3.04 5.82 2.26
N THR A 91 2.30 5.11 3.11
CA THR A 91 1.92 5.63 4.44
C THR A 91 3.15 5.92 5.29
N LEU A 92 4.13 5.02 5.27
CA LEU A 92 5.38 5.17 5.99
C LEU A 92 6.20 6.38 5.50
N ALA A 93 6.34 6.55 4.19
CA ALA A 93 7.04 7.70 3.63
C ALA A 93 6.37 9.03 3.98
N ARG A 94 5.03 9.09 3.84
CA ARG A 94 4.24 10.28 4.16
C ARG A 94 4.32 10.68 5.62
N SER A 95 4.40 9.72 6.55
CA SER A 95 4.52 10.03 7.99
C SER A 95 5.86 10.68 8.34
N ARG A 96 6.88 10.54 7.48
CA ARG A 96 8.18 11.20 7.58
C ARG A 96 8.33 12.43 6.68
N GLY A 97 7.26 12.86 6.01
CA GLY A 97 7.27 14.03 5.13
C GLY A 97 7.88 13.79 3.74
N TYR A 98 8.03 12.52 3.35
CA TYR A 98 8.43 12.13 2.00
C TYR A 98 7.20 11.82 1.13
N GLU A 99 7.31 12.08 -0.16
CA GLU A 99 6.30 11.68 -1.14
C GLU A 99 6.75 10.41 -1.88
N VAL A 100 5.80 9.56 -2.24
CA VAL A 100 6.02 8.39 -3.08
C VAL A 100 5.22 8.53 -4.36
N VAL A 101 5.89 8.36 -5.50
CA VAL A 101 5.26 8.34 -6.82
C VAL A 101 5.62 7.06 -7.56
N TYR A 102 4.65 6.53 -8.30
CA TYR A 102 4.85 5.35 -9.14
C TYR A 102 4.98 5.76 -10.61
N THR A 103 5.95 5.19 -11.30
CA THR A 103 6.04 5.33 -12.76
C THR A 103 4.82 4.68 -13.44
N PRO A 104 4.45 5.11 -14.66
CA PRO A 104 3.44 4.41 -15.45
C PRO A 104 3.81 2.92 -15.66
N PRO A 105 2.84 2.00 -15.60
CA PRO A 105 3.09 0.58 -15.89
C PRO A 105 3.69 0.38 -17.29
N TYR A 106 4.63 -0.54 -17.42
CA TYR A 106 5.29 -0.90 -18.70
C TYR A 106 6.16 0.18 -19.34
N HIS A 107 6.51 1.23 -18.60
CA HIS A 107 7.41 2.30 -19.04
C HIS A 107 8.70 2.29 -18.21
N SER A 108 9.54 1.27 -18.42
CA SER A 108 10.84 1.15 -17.72
C SER A 108 11.82 2.26 -18.11
N ASP A 109 11.65 2.87 -19.29
CA ASP A 109 12.37 4.05 -19.77
C ASP A 109 12.16 5.29 -18.88
N LEU A 110 11.08 5.33 -18.10
CA LEU A 110 10.79 6.40 -17.16
C LEU A 110 11.39 6.15 -15.76
N GLN A 111 12.08 5.02 -15.54
CA GLN A 111 12.74 4.73 -14.28
C GLN A 111 14.13 5.36 -14.26
N PRO A 112 14.42 6.32 -13.34
CA PRO A 112 15.72 6.99 -13.31
C PRO A 112 16.91 6.05 -13.16
N ILE A 113 16.73 4.92 -12.47
CA ILE A 113 17.78 3.94 -12.22
C ILE A 113 18.15 3.10 -13.46
N GLY A 114 17.27 3.03 -14.47
CA GLY A 114 17.51 2.27 -15.71
C GLY A 114 18.15 3.08 -16.83
N LEU A 115 18.39 4.38 -16.61
CA LEU A 115 18.90 5.32 -17.62
C LEU A 115 20.44 5.51 -17.58
N THR A 116 21.16 4.60 -16.92
CA THR A 116 22.63 4.60 -16.83
C THR A 116 23.30 4.05 -18.10
#